data_AF-A0A537GSW7-F1
#
_entry.id   AF-A0A537GSW7-F1
#
_cell.length_a   1.000
_cell.length_b   1.000
_cell.length_c   1.000
_cell.angle_alpha   90.00
_cell.angle_beta   90.00
_cell.angle_gamma   90.00
#
_symmetry.space_group_name_H-M   'P 1'
#
loop_
_entity.id
_entity.type
_entity.pdbx_description
1 polymer ?
#
loop_
_entity_poly.entity_id
_entity_poly.type
_entity_poly.pdbx_seq_one_letter_code
_entity_poly.pdbx_strand_id
1 'polypeptide(L)' 'MAISITDKAATKVQDYLKQVSDQSLALRVFVKAGGCAGYQFGLKLDKSSPTDVVEHRNGVNIVADTKSADL' A
#
# COMPACT_ATOMS: atom_id res chain seq x y z
N MET A 1 -6.06 5.35 -9.90
CA MET A 1 -5.99 4.27 -8.90
C MET A 1 -7.40 3.91 -8.45
N ALA A 2 -7.71 2.62 -8.42
CA ALA A 2 -8.97 2.07 -7.90
C ALA A 2 -8.61 0.84 -7.06
N ILE A 3 -7.91 1.06 -5.94
CA ILE A 3 -7.54 0.00 -5.01
C ILE A 3 -8.60 -0.11 -3.92
N SER A 4 -9.28 -1.25 -3.87
CA SER A 4 -10.18 -1.59 -2.77
C SER A 4 -9.46 -2.45 -1.74
N ILE A 5 -9.65 -2.14 -0.46
CA ILE A 5 -9.21 -2.97 0.66
C ILE A 5 -10.44 -3.56 1.35
N THR A 6 -10.39 -4.84 1.71
CA THR A 6 -11.45 -5.44 2.51
C THR A 6 -11.34 -4.99 3.97
N ASP A 7 -12.45 -4.97 4.70
CA ASP A 7 -12.45 -4.58 6.11
C ASP A 7 -11.46 -5.41 6.94
N LYS A 8 -11.41 -6.74 6.70
CA LYS A 8 -10.48 -7.65 7.39
C LYS A 8 -9.01 -7.27 7.14
N ALA A 9 -8.67 -6.90 5.90
CA ALA A 9 -7.32 -6.47 5.57
C ALA A 9 -6.99 -5.11 6.19
N ALA A 10 -7.95 -4.17 6.17
CA ALA A 10 -7.78 -2.85 6.78
C ALA A 10 -7.54 -2.96 8.28
N THR A 11 -8.35 -3.77 9.00
CA THR A 11 -8.14 -4.04 10.43
C THR A 11 -6.75 -4.61 10.69
N LYS A 12 -6.32 -5.60 9.88
CA LYS A 12 -5.01 -6.21 10.08
C LYS A 12 -3.86 -5.20 9.89
N VAL A 13 -3.96 -4.35 8.87
CA VAL A 13 -2.98 -3.30 8.61
C VAL A 13 -2.95 -2.27 9.74
N GLN A 14 -4.12 -1.83 10.21
CA GLN A 14 -4.22 -0.93 11.37
C GLN A 14 -3.61 -1.54 12.63
N ASP A 15 -3.81 -2.83 12.87
CA ASP A 15 -3.22 -3.52 14.01
C ASP A 15 -1.69 -3.57 13.91
N TYR A 16 -1.13 -3.79 12.70
CA TYR A 16 0.32 -3.68 12.49
C TYR A 16 0.82 -2.25 12.69
N LEU A 17 0.12 -1.25 12.17
CA LEU A 17 0.47 0.16 12.36
C LEU A 17 0.40 0.61 13.82
N LYS A 18 -0.46 0.01 14.65
CA LYS A 18 -0.48 0.27 16.10
C LYS A 18 0.70 -0.37 16.84
N GLN A 19 1.21 -1.48 16.34
CA GLN A 19 2.38 -2.17 16.93
C GLN A 19 3.68 -1.45 16.58
N VAL A 20 3.74 -0.84 15.40
CA VAL A 20 4.88 -0.02 15.00
C VAL A 20 4.61 1.40 15.49
N SER A 21 5.33 1.88 16.50
CA SER A 21 5.16 3.23 17.08
C SER A 21 5.56 4.38 16.15
N ASP A 22 5.27 4.27 14.84
CA ASP A 22 5.50 5.28 13.81
C ASP A 22 4.19 5.50 13.02
N GLN A 23 3.51 6.60 13.35
CA GLN A 23 2.25 7.00 12.69
C GLN A 23 2.45 7.55 11.27
N SER A 24 3.70 7.74 10.82
CA SER A 24 4.00 8.19 9.45
C SER A 24 3.98 7.06 8.42
N LEU A 25 3.81 5.81 8.86
CA LEU A 25 3.75 4.65 7.97
C LEU A 25 2.38 4.48 7.32
N ALA A 26 2.41 4.08 6.06
CA ALA A 26 1.26 3.76 5.23
C ALA A 26 1.43 2.38 4.59
N LEU A 27 0.34 1.79 4.13
CA LEU A 27 0.39 0.56 3.34
C LEU A 27 0.85 0.88 1.93
N ARG A 28 2.09 0.53 1.59
CA ARG A 28 2.58 0.64 0.21
C ARG A 28 2.18 -0.59 -0.60
N VAL A 29 1.53 -0.35 -1.73
CA VAL A 29 1.33 -1.32 -2.81
C VAL A 29 2.35 -1.03 -3.91
N PHE A 30 3.04 -2.06 -4.39
CA PHE A 30 4.00 -1.90 -5.47
C PHE A 30 3.96 -3.11 -6.41
N VAL A 31 4.29 -2.89 -7.67
CA VAL A 31 4.42 -3.96 -8.66
C VAL A 31 5.90 -4.30 -8.86
N LYS A 32 6.21 -5.60 -8.80
CA LYS A 32 7.50 -6.17 -9.18
C LYS A 32 7.37 -6.91 -10.50
N ALA A 33 8.42 -6.83 -11.33
CA ALA A 33 8.56 -7.69 -12.48
C ALA A 33 8.76 -9.14 -12.00
N GLY A 34 7.81 -10.02 -12.31
CA GLY A 34 7.80 -11.43 -11.94
C GLY A 34 8.45 -12.36 -12.97
N GLY A 35 9.19 -11.81 -13.95
CA GLY A 35 9.82 -12.58 -15.03
C GLY A 35 8.80 -13.10 -16.04
N CYS A 36 8.98 -14.33 -16.53
CA CYS A 36 8.11 -14.95 -17.54
C CYS A 36 6.65 -15.14 -17.10
N ALA A 37 6.35 -14.96 -15.81
CA ALA A 37 5.01 -15.10 -15.22
C ALA A 37 4.23 -13.77 -15.12
N GLY A 38 4.78 -12.65 -15.61
CA GLY A 38 4.11 -11.34 -15.59
C GLY A 38 4.41 -10.50 -14.35
N TYR A 39 3.42 -9.77 -13.85
CA TYR A 39 3.56 -8.86 -12.72
C TYR A 39 3.26 -9.54 -11.38
N GLN A 40 4.01 -9.17 -10.33
CA GLN A 40 3.74 -9.59 -8.96
C GLN A 40 3.46 -8.36 -8.10
N PHE A 41 2.36 -8.39 -7.35
CA PHE A 41 2.05 -7.34 -6.39
C PHE A 41 2.75 -7.61 -5.06
N GLY A 42 3.29 -6.56 -4.45
CA GLY A 42 3.86 -6.61 -3.13
C GLY A 42 3.27 -5.54 -2.21
N LEU A 43 3.30 -5.86 -0.92
CA LEU A 43 2.81 -5.02 0.16
C LEU A 43 3.94 -4.77 1.16
N LYS A 44 4.09 -3.54 1.63
CA LYS A 44 4.96 -3.21 2.77
C LYS A 44 4.39 -2.03 3.54
N LEU A 45 4.85 -1.84 4.79
CA LEU A 45 4.62 -0.58 5.50
C LEU A 45 5.78 0.37 5.20
N ASP A 46 5.46 1.57 4.72
CA ASP A 46 6.46 2.54 4.28
C ASP A 46 5.93 3.96 4.39
N LYS A 47 6.82 4.95 4.39
CA LYS A 47 6.44 6.36 4.36
C LYS A 47 6.01 6.76 2.94
N SER A 48 5.10 7.72 2.84
CA SER A 48 4.73 8.34 1.57
C SER A 48 5.85 9.26 1.07
N SER A 49 6.07 9.25 -0.24
CA SER A 49 6.91 10.18 -0.99
C SER A 49 6.04 11.23 -1.70
N PRO A 50 6.55 12.45 -1.98
CA PRO A 50 5.83 13.45 -2.78
C PRO A 50 5.42 12.97 -4.18
N THR A 51 6.07 11.93 -4.70
CA THR A 51 5.77 11.33 -6.00
C THR A 51 4.75 10.19 -5.93
N ASP A 52 4.30 9.82 -4.74
CA ASP A 52 3.34 8.74 -4.58
C ASP A 52 1.92 9.21 -4.83
N VAL A 53 1.12 8.32 -5.38
CA VAL A 53 -0.34 8.43 -5.32
C VAL A 53 -0.78 7.90 -3.96
N VAL A 54 -1.54 8.71 -3.23
CA VAL A 54 -2.04 8.40 -1.89
C VAL A 54 -3.56 8.27 -1.93
N GLU A 55 -4.08 7.16 -1.43
CA GLU A 55 -5.51 6.94 -1.23
C GLU A 55 -5.82 6.62 0.24
N HIS A 56 -6.94 7.13 0.74
CA HIS A 56 -7.44 6.80 2.06
C HIS A 56 -8.63 5.85 1.94
N ARG A 57 -8.51 4.64 2.51
CA ARG A 57 -9.55 3.60 2.46
C ARG A 57 -9.66 2.89 3.80
N ASN A 58 -10.88 2.78 4.33
CA ASN A 58 -11.18 2.02 5.54
C ASN A 58 -10.25 2.38 6.74
N GLY A 59 -9.89 3.66 6.86
CA GLY A 59 -8.99 4.15 7.91
C GLY A 59 -7.52 3.76 7.72
N VAL A 60 -7.10 3.39 6.52
CA VAL A 60 -5.72 3.07 6.15
C VAL A 60 -5.29 4.01 5.03
N ASN A 61 -4.09 4.59 5.18
CA ASN A 61 -3.42 5.28 4.09
C ASN A 61 -2.75 4.23 3.20
N ILE A 62 -3.11 4.22 1.92
CA ILE A 62 -2.54 3.36 0.89
C ILE A 62 -1.71 4.22 -0.03
N VAL A 63 -0.46 3.82 -0.29
CA VAL A 63 0.46 4.55 -1.16
C VAL A 63 0.97 3.67 -2.27
N ALA A 64 1.17 4.21 -3.46
CA ALA A 64 1.88 3.54 -4.54
C ALA A 64 2.68 4.57 -5.34
N ASP A 65 3.80 4.16 -5.91
CA ASP A 65 4.49 5.00 -6.89
C ASP A 65 3.64 5.13 -8.15
N THR A 66 3.83 6.21 -8.93
CA THR A 66 3.02 6.48 -10.13
C THR A 66 2.99 5.31 -11.10
N LYS A 67 4.10 4.59 -11.29
CA LYS A 67 4.14 3.45 -12.21
C LYS A 67 3.27 2.31 -11.72
N SER A 68 3.30 2.01 -10.42
CA SER A 68 2.45 0.99 -9.81
C SER A 68 0.97 1.43 -9.74
N ALA A 69 0.69 2.73 -9.68
CA ALA A 69 -0.65 3.28 -9.60
C ALA A 69 -1.41 3.29 -10.96
N ASP A 70 -0.67 3.27 -12.05
CA ASP A 70 -1.16 3.29 -13.44
C ASP A 70 -1.34 1.88 -14.04
N LEU A 71 -0.96 0.83 -13.29
CA LEU A 71 -1.14 -0.58 -13.64
C LEU A 71 -2.44 -1.15 -13.04
#